data_AF-A0AAV6B7A6-F1
#
_entry.id   AF-A0AAV6B7A6-F1
#
_cell.length_a   1.000
_cell.length_b   1.000
_cell.length_c   1.000
_cell.angle_alpha   90.00
_cell.angle_beta   90.00
_cell.angle_gamma   90.00
#
_symmetry.space_group_name_H-M   'P 1'
#
loop_
_entity.id
_entity.type
_entity.pdbx_description
1 polymer ?
#
loop_
_entity_poly.entity_id
_entity_poly.type
_entity_poly.pdbx_seq_one_letter_code
_entity_poly.pdbx_strand_id
1 'polypeptide(L)'
;MKLKIKHLAPKVRTRLPSLLTVAAILLLNTLPALAQGTGFSSTDLKTGISNSLAVIMMFGFVLGIACVIYGGFAIRRGDVDQGKMSIIGGAIIAAAPAVIFAFYKIFGIDSNSSVGIGNF
;
A
#
# COMPACT_ATOMS: atom_id res chain seq x y z
N MET A 1 58.02 -16.99 30.47
CA MET A 1 56.91 -16.10 30.07
C MET A 1 55.65 -16.94 29.93
N LYS A 2 54.72 -16.92 30.91
CA LYS A 2 53.48 -17.74 30.89
C LYS A 2 52.25 -16.84 30.82
N LEU A 3 51.39 -17.09 29.83
CA LEU A 3 50.12 -16.39 29.58
C LEU A 3 49.14 -16.60 30.75
N LYS A 4 48.58 -15.50 31.26
CA LYS A 4 47.54 -15.51 32.31
C LYS A 4 46.15 -15.55 31.64
N ILE A 5 45.55 -16.73 31.56
CA ILE A 5 44.20 -16.94 31.05
C ILE A 5 43.21 -16.40 32.10
N LYS A 6 42.45 -15.35 31.74
CA LYS A 6 41.41 -14.77 32.61
C LYS A 6 40.22 -15.74 32.67
N HIS A 7 40.00 -16.35 33.83
CA HIS A 7 38.77 -17.09 34.13
C HIS A 7 37.59 -16.09 34.21
N LEU A 8 36.68 -16.18 33.24
CA LEU A 8 35.41 -15.45 33.25
C LEU A 8 34.51 -16.00 34.36
N ALA A 9 34.02 -15.09 35.19
CA ALA A 9 33.20 -15.38 36.37
C ALA A 9 31.90 -16.13 36.00
N PRO A 10 31.49 -17.14 36.80
CA PRO A 10 30.36 -18.02 36.50
C PRO A 10 28.98 -17.33 36.58
N LYS A 11 28.90 -16.11 37.15
CA LYS A 11 27.63 -15.42 37.45
C LYS A 11 26.91 -14.82 36.22
N VAL A 12 27.57 -14.74 35.07
CA VAL A 12 26.99 -14.21 33.81
C VAL A 12 26.20 -15.28 33.04
N ARG A 13 26.46 -16.57 33.28
CA ARG A 13 25.77 -17.66 32.54
C ARG A 13 24.30 -17.85 32.94
N THR A 14 23.86 -17.37 34.10
CA THR A 14 22.50 -17.63 34.62
C THR A 14 21.44 -16.68 34.05
N ARG A 15 21.82 -15.51 33.52
CA ARG A 15 20.89 -14.52 32.93
C ARG A 15 20.73 -14.66 31.41
N LEU A 16 21.69 -15.34 30.77
CA LEU A 16 21.64 -15.65 29.34
C LEU A 16 20.42 -16.48 28.93
N PRO A 17 20.05 -17.58 29.64
CA PRO A 17 18.87 -18.35 29.26
C PRO A 17 17.57 -17.55 29.45
N SER A 18 17.49 -16.67 30.46
CA SER A 18 16.31 -15.84 30.67
C SER A 18 16.12 -14.75 29.61
N LEU A 19 17.21 -14.20 29.06
CA LEU A 19 17.12 -13.26 27.94
C LEU A 19 16.74 -13.98 26.64
N LEU A 20 17.27 -15.19 26.43
CA LEU A 20 16.92 -16.03 25.29
C LEU A 20 15.46 -16.48 25.33
N THR A 21 14.94 -16.85 26.50
CA THR A 21 13.52 -17.23 26.64
C THR A 21 12.61 -16.02 26.43
N VAL A 22 12.94 -14.84 26.95
CA VAL A 22 12.16 -13.62 26.70
C VAL A 22 12.18 -13.24 25.22
N ALA A 23 13.35 -13.30 24.56
CA ALA A 23 13.45 -13.06 23.13
C ALA A 23 12.67 -14.11 22.31
N ALA A 24 12.73 -15.38 22.70
CA ALA A 24 11.96 -16.45 22.07
C ALA A 24 10.45 -16.24 22.25
N ILE A 25 9.99 -15.87 23.44
CA ILE A 25 8.58 -15.56 23.70
C ILE A 25 8.13 -14.35 22.88
N LEU A 26 8.98 -13.32 22.76
CA LEU A 26 8.69 -12.14 21.94
C LEU A 26 8.58 -12.52 20.45
N LEU A 27 9.50 -13.34 19.94
CA LEU A 27 9.45 -13.85 18.57
C LEU A 27 8.22 -14.74 18.34
N LEU A 28 7.94 -15.68 19.25
CA LEU A 28 6.78 -16.56 19.17
C LEU A 28 5.44 -15.81 19.29
N ASN A 29 5.40 -14.66 19.96
CA ASN A 29 4.21 -13.80 20.05
C ASN A 29 4.04 -12.91 18.80
N THR A 30 5.13 -12.56 18.10
CA THR A 30 5.04 -11.85 16.81
C THR A 30 4.68 -12.76 15.63
N LEU A 31 4.98 -14.06 15.69
CA LEU A 31 4.61 -15.03 14.65
C LEU A 31 3.10 -15.08 14.31
N PRO A 32 2.16 -15.11 15.29
CA PRO A 32 0.73 -15.06 14.99
C PRO A 32 0.28 -13.73 14.39
N ALA A 33 0.97 -12.61 14.68
CA ALA A 33 0.65 -11.32 14.07
C ALA A 33 1.02 -11.25 12.57
N LEU A 34 2.07 -11.97 12.15
CA LEU A 34 2.37 -12.16 10.72
C LEU A 34 1.49 -13.25 10.08
N ALA A 35 1.13 -14.30 10.81
CA ALA A 35 0.28 -15.39 10.32
C ALA A 35 -1.21 -15.03 10.25
N GLN A 36 -1.66 -13.97 10.92
CA GLN A 36 -3.00 -13.41 10.75
C GLN A 36 -3.27 -12.92 9.30
N GLY A 37 -2.25 -12.86 8.45
CA GLY A 37 -2.38 -12.62 7.01
C GLY A 37 -2.75 -13.84 6.14
N THR A 38 -2.96 -15.04 6.70
CA THR A 38 -3.24 -16.26 5.90
C THR A 38 -4.66 -16.83 6.06
N GLY A 39 -5.54 -16.18 6.83
CA GLY A 39 -6.96 -16.53 6.98
C GLY A 39 -7.83 -15.90 5.90
N PHE A 40 -7.67 -16.31 4.63
CA PHE A 40 -8.45 -15.76 3.53
C PHE A 40 -9.84 -16.42 3.44
N SER A 41 -10.84 -15.87 4.11
CA SER A 41 -12.24 -16.12 3.75
C SER A 41 -12.52 -15.47 2.40
N SER A 42 -13.21 -16.16 1.48
CA SER A 42 -13.54 -15.61 0.15
C SER A 42 -14.30 -14.28 0.23
N THR A 43 -15.04 -14.04 1.32
CA THR A 43 -15.74 -12.77 1.60
C THR A 43 -14.77 -11.65 1.97
N ASP A 44 -13.74 -11.94 2.76
CA ASP A 44 -12.70 -10.97 3.15
C ASP A 44 -11.76 -10.68 2.00
N LEU A 45 -11.46 -11.69 1.17
CA LEU A 45 -10.77 -11.50 -0.10
C LEU A 45 -11.55 -10.62 -1.07
N LYS A 46 -12.84 -10.91 -1.26
CA LYS A 46 -13.69 -10.11 -2.16
C LYS A 46 -13.80 -8.66 -1.69
N THR A 47 -13.96 -8.46 -0.37
CA THR A 47 -14.00 -7.12 0.24
C THR A 47 -12.65 -6.42 0.16
N GLY A 48 -11.55 -7.12 0.44
CA GLY A 48 -10.19 -6.60 0.38
C GLY A 48 -9.74 -6.23 -1.03
N ILE A 49 -10.04 -7.06 -2.02
CA ILE A 49 -9.76 -6.79 -3.44
C ILE A 49 -10.58 -5.59 -3.93
N SER A 50 -11.87 -5.54 -3.57
CA SER A 50 -12.75 -4.43 -3.94
C SER A 50 -12.26 -3.10 -3.36
N ASN A 51 -11.93 -3.07 -2.06
CA ASN A 51 -11.41 -1.88 -1.40
C ASN A 51 -10.02 -1.48 -1.91
N SER A 52 -9.14 -2.43 -2.19
CA SER A 52 -7.82 -2.14 -2.77
C SER A 52 -7.95 -1.55 -4.17
N LEU A 53 -8.89 -2.05 -4.98
CA LEU A 53 -9.20 -1.50 -6.29
C LEU A 53 -9.72 -0.05 -6.20
N ALA A 54 -10.55 0.27 -5.21
CA ALA A 54 -11.00 1.65 -4.93
C ALA A 54 -9.82 2.60 -4.78
N VAL A 55 -8.88 2.19 -3.92
CA VAL A 55 -7.73 2.99 -3.53
C VAL A 55 -6.80 3.20 -4.72
N ILE A 56 -6.55 2.15 -5.53
CA ILE A 56 -5.76 2.26 -6.75
C ILE A 56 -6.39 3.26 -7.73
N MET A 57 -7.71 3.26 -7.88
CA MET A 57 -8.42 4.20 -8.75
C MET A 57 -8.38 5.65 -8.23
N MET A 58 -8.44 5.85 -6.90
CA MET A 58 -8.24 7.17 -6.30
C MET A 58 -6.82 7.70 -6.52
N PHE A 59 -5.79 6.86 -6.38
CA PHE A 59 -4.42 7.24 -6.74
C PHE A 59 -4.29 7.54 -8.23
N GLY A 60 -4.96 6.77 -9.10
CA GLY A 60 -5.04 7.06 -10.53
C GLY A 60 -5.56 8.47 -10.83
N PHE A 61 -6.64 8.90 -10.17
CA PHE A 61 -7.17 10.26 -10.30
C PHE A 61 -6.15 11.33 -9.88
N VAL A 62 -5.50 11.15 -8.74
CA VAL A 62 -4.49 12.10 -8.23
C VAL A 62 -3.31 12.21 -9.20
N LEU A 63 -2.81 11.09 -9.72
CA LEU A 63 -1.75 11.06 -10.72
C LEU A 63 -2.21 11.69 -12.05
N GLY A 64 -3.46 11.49 -12.46
CA GLY A 64 -4.06 12.11 -13.63
C GLY A 64 -4.05 13.64 -13.55
N ILE A 65 -4.52 14.19 -12.43
CA ILE A 65 -4.49 15.66 -12.18
C ILE A 65 -3.06 16.18 -12.14
N ALA A 66 -2.13 15.46 -11.51
CA ALA A 66 -0.72 15.85 -11.49
C ALA A 66 -0.13 15.96 -12.91
N CYS A 67 -0.46 15.03 -13.81
CA CYS A 67 -0.08 15.10 -15.23
C CYS A 67 -0.68 16.31 -15.95
N VAL A 68 -1.97 16.62 -15.72
CA VAL A 68 -2.60 17.81 -16.32
C VAL A 68 -1.90 19.09 -15.86
N ILE A 69 -1.57 19.19 -14.57
CA ILE A 69 -0.84 20.33 -14.01
C ILE A 69 0.57 20.42 -14.60
N TYR A 70 1.28 19.30 -14.69
CA TYR A 70 2.62 19.25 -15.31
C TYR A 70 2.59 19.69 -16.76
N GLY A 71 1.61 19.22 -17.54
CA GLY A 71 1.42 19.66 -18.92
C GLY A 71 1.13 21.15 -19.04
N GLY A 72 0.36 21.73 -18.10
CA GLY A 72 0.16 23.18 -18.01
C GLY A 72 1.45 23.96 -17.74
N PHE A 73 2.34 23.44 -16.90
CA PHE A 73 3.66 24.03 -16.67
C PHE A 73 4.61 23.85 -17.86
N ALA A 74 4.52 22.75 -18.61
CA ALA A 74 5.31 22.53 -19.83
C ALA A 74 4.94 23.52 -20.94
N ILE A 75 3.63 23.75 -21.17
CA ILE A 75 3.14 24.76 -22.12
C ILE A 75 3.67 26.16 -21.75
N ARG A 76 3.65 26.51 -20.46
CA ARG A 76 4.18 27.79 -19.97
C ARG A 76 5.69 27.97 -20.19
N ARG A 77 6.43 26.88 -20.34
CA ARG A 77 7.89 26.89 -20.58
C ARG A 77 8.26 26.88 -22.06
N GLY A 78 7.28 26.88 -22.96
CA GLY A 78 7.48 26.88 -24.41
C GLY A 78 7.47 25.49 -25.05
N ASP A 79 7.35 24.41 -24.27
CA ASP A 79 7.18 23.05 -24.77
C ASP A 79 5.68 22.69 -24.84
N VAL A 80 5.04 23.20 -25.88
CA VAL A 80 3.59 23.12 -26.07
C VAL A 80 3.16 21.72 -26.49
N ASP A 81 3.99 21.00 -27.25
CA ASP A 81 3.64 19.67 -27.77
C ASP A 81 3.73 18.60 -26.68
N GLN A 82 4.78 18.63 -25.85
CA GLN A 82 4.86 17.73 -24.69
C GLN A 82 3.79 18.07 -23.65
N GLY A 83 3.51 19.37 -23.47
CA GLY A 83 2.48 19.82 -22.53
C GLY A 83 1.06 19.41 -22.94
N LYS A 84 0.70 19.55 -24.22
CA LYS A 84 -0.60 19.07 -24.74
C LYS A 84 -0.75 17.56 -24.58
N MET A 85 0.28 16.78 -24.91
CA MET A 85 0.23 15.32 -24.77
C MET A 85 0.09 14.89 -23.30
N SER A 86 0.76 15.60 -22.39
CA SER A 86 0.65 15.34 -20.94
C SER A 86 -0.74 15.71 -20.38
N ILE A 87 -1.36 16.80 -20.86
CA ILE A 87 -2.74 17.18 -20.49
C ILE A 87 -3.74 16.13 -20.99
N ILE A 88 -3.63 15.70 -22.24
CA ILE A 88 -4.53 14.69 -22.81
C ILE A 88 -4.40 13.37 -22.04
N GLY A 89 -3.18 12.91 -21.78
CA GLY A 89 -2.93 11.69 -21.00
C GLY A 89 -3.46 11.78 -19.57
N GLY A 90 -3.22 12.92 -18.89
CA GLY A 90 -3.71 13.15 -17.53
C GLY A 90 -5.24 13.21 -17.45
N ALA A 91 -5.89 13.85 -18.43
CA ALA A 91 -7.35 13.95 -18.50
C ALA A 91 -8.03 12.58 -18.69
N ILE A 92 -7.46 11.71 -19.54
CA ILE A 92 -8.00 10.35 -19.76
C ILE A 92 -7.91 9.52 -18.48
N ILE A 93 -6.77 9.56 -17.79
CA ILE A 93 -6.57 8.84 -16.53
C ILE A 93 -7.54 9.36 -15.45
N ALA A 94 -7.70 10.68 -15.34
CA ALA A 94 -8.59 11.30 -14.37
C ALA A 94 -10.08 11.01 -14.66
N ALA A 95 -10.46 10.80 -15.93
CA ALA A 95 -11.82 10.48 -16.33
C ALA A 95 -12.19 9.00 -16.08
N ALA A 96 -11.21 8.10 -15.99
CA ALA A 96 -11.44 6.66 -15.88
C ALA A 96 -12.35 6.25 -14.69
N PRO A 97 -12.18 6.79 -13.46
CA PRO A 97 -13.06 6.44 -12.34
C PRO A 97 -14.53 6.80 -12.58
N ALA A 98 -14.80 7.96 -13.19
CA ALA A 98 -16.15 8.40 -13.50
C ALA A 98 -16.82 7.52 -14.57
N VAL A 99 -16.05 7.12 -15.59
CA VAL A 99 -16.54 6.23 -16.66
C VAL A 99 -16.87 4.84 -16.12
N ILE A 100 -15.99 4.28 -15.28
CA ILE A 100 -16.23 2.95 -14.68
C ILE A 100 -17.43 3.00 -13.71
N PHE A 101 -17.59 4.08 -12.94
CA PHE A 101 -18.76 4.28 -12.10
C PHE A 101 -20.07 4.31 -12.91
N ALA A 102 -20.08 5.03 -14.03
CA ALA A 102 -21.23 5.07 -14.94
C ALA A 102 -21.55 3.67 -15.51
N PHE A 103 -20.53 2.88 -15.88
CA PHE A 103 -20.75 1.51 -16.32
C PHE A 103 -21.34 0.63 -15.21
N TYR A 104 -20.86 0.70 -13.98
CA TYR A 104 -21.42 -0.09 -12.88
C TYR A 104 -22.89 0.25 -12.60
N LYS A 105 -23.26 1.53 -12.71
CA LYS A 105 -24.65 2.01 -12.63
C LYS A 105 -25.52 1.46 -13.76
N ILE A 106 -25.01 1.42 -14.99
CA ILE A 106 -25.74 0.90 -16.16
C ILE A 106 -25.94 -0.62 -16.05
N PHE A 107 -24.96 -1.36 -15.53
CA PHE A 107 -25.02 -2.82 -15.40
C PHE A 107 -25.64 -3.32 -14.09
N GLY A 108 -26.16 -2.44 -13.23
CA GLY A 108 -26.88 -2.82 -12.00
C GLY A 108 -26.01 -3.47 -10.93
N ILE A 109 -24.70 -3.21 -10.92
CA ILE A 109 -23.74 -3.75 -9.94
C ILE A 109 -23.52 -2.72 -8.81
N ASP A 110 -24.61 -2.13 -8.33
CA ASP A 110 -24.58 -1.01 -7.36
C ASP A 110 -24.16 -1.43 -5.95
N SER A 111 -24.23 -2.73 -5.62
CA SER A 111 -24.02 -3.21 -4.24
C SER A 111 -22.55 -3.40 -3.84
N ASN A 112 -21.59 -3.23 -4.75
CA ASN A 112 -20.16 -3.51 -4.48
C ASN A 112 -19.18 -2.69 -5.34
N SER A 113 -19.65 -1.65 -6.02
CA SER A 113 -18.83 -0.82 -6.92
C SER A 113 -17.92 0.10 -6.10
N SER A 114 -16.73 -0.39 -5.80
CA SER A 114 -15.69 0.29 -5.03
C SER A 114 -15.10 1.53 -5.70
N VAL A 115 -15.54 1.86 -6.90
CA VAL A 115 -15.20 3.12 -7.61
C VAL A 115 -16.16 4.27 -7.29
N GLY A 116 -17.10 4.08 -6.34
CA GLY A 116 -17.80 5.20 -5.73
C GLY A 116 -16.81 6.09 -4.99
N ILE A 117 -16.24 7.08 -5.68
CA ILE A 117 -15.83 8.33 -5.03
C ILE A 117 -17.09 8.75 -4.27
N GLY A 118 -16.98 8.83 -2.94
CA GLY A 118 -18.10 8.75 -2.00
C GLY A 118 -19.40 9.40 -2.49
N ASN A 119 -20.53 8.80 -2.12
CA ASN A 119 -21.85 9.33 -2.41
C ASN A 119 -22.03 10.72 -1.78
N PHE A 120 -21.59 11.77 -2.48
CA PHE A 120 -21.84 13.17 -2.13
C PHE A 120 -23.19 13.59 -2.71
#